data_AF-A0AAX3VKI3-F1
#
_entry.id   AF-A0AAX3VKI3-F1
#
_cell.length_a   1.000
_cell.length_b   1.000
_cell.length_c   1.000
_cell.angle_alpha   90.00
_cell.angle_beta   90.00
_cell.angle_gamma   90.00
#
_symmetry.space_group_name_H-M   'P 1'
#
loop_
_entity.id
_entity.type
_entity.pdbx_description
1 polymer ?
#
loop_
_entity_poly.entity_id
_entity_poly.type
_entity_poly.pdbx_seq_one_letter_code
_entity_poly.pdbx_strand_id
1 'polypeptide(L)'
;MLAEDLRLMKFWFDPIASGKRLRDILSSIEPLGVSGEGIPDELLLAIDSERWLVTPEGRAVMWAIEASVDGNLDSFPDQTNIYISQGTIRTALVLVHDVYRDWNLQRITGVTGLLSAETATLRPTAAGLLLVLLLNRNTSPQRRLPPPDDPNASAEMTRAIAAPAIAFARELAGTEKASSRGVDLYRGWAMGEIARRLGAGLHRASDGVWIDPDYEDAARQRLIDALSDRPDRIRRRLPRAVDAALGEYERVRPVLSGLGMAHERPSNTRRLRDDIVAASGGLSEEGAFA
;
A
#
# COMPACT_ATOMS: atom_id res chain seq x y z
N MET A 1 27.43 -10.49 7.26
CA MET A 1 27.31 -10.24 8.72
C MET A 1 25.91 -10.65 9.16
N LEU A 2 25.73 -11.36 10.29
CA LEU A 2 24.43 -11.96 10.69
C LEU A 2 23.22 -11.01 10.59
N ALA A 3 23.36 -9.76 11.03
CA ALA A 3 22.28 -8.77 10.96
C ALA A 3 21.80 -8.46 9.53
N GLU A 4 22.68 -8.53 8.54
CA GLU A 4 22.34 -8.33 7.13
C GLU A 4 21.60 -9.54 6.56
N ASP A 5 22.08 -10.75 6.88
CA ASP A 5 21.43 -11.99 6.46
C ASP A 5 20.01 -12.06 7.02
N LEU A 6 19.83 -11.76 8.32
CA LEU A 6 18.52 -11.72 8.96
C LEU A 6 17.57 -10.69 8.31
N ARG A 7 18.09 -9.55 7.83
CA ARG A 7 17.28 -8.58 7.07
C ARG A 7 16.82 -9.12 5.73
N LEU A 8 17.66 -9.86 5.02
CA LEU A 8 17.30 -10.49 3.74
C LEU A 8 16.28 -11.62 3.95
N MET A 9 16.40 -12.35 5.05
CA MET A 9 15.49 -13.45 5.42
C MET A 9 14.06 -12.98 5.67
N LYS A 10 13.84 -11.69 5.97
CA LYS A 10 12.51 -11.08 6.05
C LYS A 10 11.65 -11.44 4.84
N PHE A 11 12.22 -11.52 3.64
CA PHE A 11 11.46 -11.85 2.45
C PHE A 11 10.68 -13.18 2.55
N TRP A 12 11.25 -14.16 3.27
CA TRP A 12 10.70 -15.51 3.39
C TRP A 12 9.86 -15.70 4.65
N PHE A 13 10.25 -15.03 5.74
CA PHE A 13 9.71 -15.25 7.08
C PHE A 13 8.84 -14.10 7.61
N ASP A 14 8.65 -13.03 6.83
CA ASP A 14 7.72 -11.95 7.19
C ASP A 14 6.28 -12.50 7.22
N PRO A 15 5.55 -12.37 8.35
CA PRO A 15 4.19 -12.86 8.49
C PRO A 15 3.17 -12.20 7.53
N ILE A 16 3.55 -11.14 6.81
CA ILE A 16 2.71 -10.43 5.83
C ILE A 16 2.93 -10.96 4.39
N ALA A 17 3.93 -11.84 4.17
CA ALA A 17 4.21 -12.38 2.85
C ALA A 17 3.04 -13.22 2.30
N SER A 18 2.66 -12.97 1.04
CA SER A 18 1.59 -13.73 0.37
C SER A 18 2.03 -15.16 0.08
N GLY A 19 1.32 -16.13 0.65
CA GLY A 19 1.61 -17.56 0.46
C GLY A 19 1.65 -18.02 -1.00
N LYS A 20 0.96 -17.32 -1.92
CA LYS A 20 1.07 -17.62 -3.36
C LYS A 20 2.45 -17.28 -3.91
N ARG A 21 2.95 -16.07 -3.61
CA ARG A 21 4.27 -15.61 -4.07
C ARG A 21 5.40 -16.46 -3.49
N LEU A 22 5.29 -16.83 -2.21
CA LEU A 22 6.25 -17.72 -1.56
C LEU A 22 6.33 -19.06 -2.28
N ARG A 23 5.18 -19.71 -2.54
CA ARG A 23 5.15 -21.00 -3.26
C ARG A 23 5.76 -20.91 -4.66
N ASP A 24 5.44 -19.87 -5.43
CA ASP A 24 5.98 -19.70 -6.78
C ASP A 24 7.51 -19.61 -6.76
N ILE A 25 8.08 -18.85 -5.82
CA ILE A 25 9.54 -18.68 -5.74
C ILE A 25 10.22 -19.93 -5.17
N LEU A 26 9.68 -20.53 -4.11
CA LEU A 26 10.24 -21.75 -3.53
C LEU A 26 10.22 -22.92 -4.54
N SER A 27 9.22 -22.96 -5.42
CA SER A 27 9.14 -23.98 -6.49
C SER A 27 10.26 -23.86 -7.54
N SER A 28 10.84 -22.66 -7.70
CA SER A 28 11.94 -22.40 -8.64
C SER A 28 13.34 -22.63 -8.06
N ILE A 29 13.46 -22.97 -6.77
CA ILE A 29 14.74 -23.27 -6.14
C ILE A 29 15.18 -24.68 -6.56
N GLU A 30 16.42 -24.80 -6.99
CA GLU A 30 17.03 -26.08 -7.39
C GLU A 30 17.24 -26.99 -6.16
N PRO A 31 16.92 -28.29 -6.25
CA PRO A 31 17.20 -29.25 -5.18
C PRO A 31 18.69 -29.34 -4.86
N LEU A 32 19.04 -29.29 -3.56
CA LEU A 32 20.45 -29.31 -3.13
C LEU A 32 20.98 -30.73 -2.87
N GLY A 33 20.13 -31.75 -2.85
CA GLY A 33 20.52 -33.14 -2.63
C GLY A 33 21.12 -33.43 -1.24
N VAL A 34 21.03 -32.47 -0.31
CA VAL A 34 21.46 -32.62 1.09
C VAL A 34 20.25 -32.98 1.95
N SER A 35 20.36 -34.06 2.71
CA SER A 35 19.31 -34.44 3.66
C SER A 35 19.37 -33.55 4.89
N GLY A 36 18.26 -32.90 5.22
CA GLY A 36 18.04 -32.20 6.49
C GLY A 36 17.58 -33.13 7.62
N GLU A 37 17.55 -34.44 7.39
CA GLU A 37 17.04 -35.42 8.34
C GLU A 37 17.79 -35.37 9.67
N GLY A 38 17.05 -35.20 10.77
CA GLY A 38 17.59 -35.06 12.12
C GLY A 38 17.93 -33.63 12.55
N ILE A 39 17.79 -32.64 11.67
CA ILE A 39 17.90 -31.22 12.05
C ILE A 39 16.53 -30.74 12.56
N PRO A 40 16.45 -30.07 13.72
CA PRO A 40 15.19 -29.54 14.22
C PRO A 40 14.57 -28.50 13.28
N ASP A 41 13.23 -28.52 13.18
CA ASP A 41 12.44 -27.60 12.35
C ASP A 41 12.68 -26.12 12.74
N GLU A 42 13.06 -25.86 14.00
CA GLU A 42 13.43 -24.53 14.46
C GLU A 42 14.66 -23.97 13.75
N LEU A 43 15.53 -24.81 13.18
CA LEU A 43 16.75 -24.40 12.48
C LEU A 43 16.63 -24.55 10.96
N LEU A 44 15.87 -25.55 10.51
CA LEU A 44 15.74 -25.89 9.11
C LEU A 44 14.33 -26.39 8.80
N LEU A 45 13.58 -25.64 7.97
CA LEU A 45 12.23 -26.01 7.57
C LEU A 45 12.24 -26.78 6.25
N ALA A 46 11.58 -27.93 6.23
CA ALA A 46 11.32 -28.67 5.00
C ALA A 46 10.34 -27.89 4.10
N ILE A 47 10.72 -27.66 2.84
CA ILE A 47 9.77 -27.28 1.78
C ILE A 47 9.17 -28.56 1.19
N ASP A 48 10.03 -29.52 0.87
CA ASP A 48 9.71 -30.88 0.41
C ASP A 48 10.86 -31.84 0.75
N SER A 49 10.89 -33.03 0.12
CA SER A 49 11.90 -34.06 0.37
C SER A 49 13.33 -33.69 -0.04
N GLU A 50 13.51 -32.68 -0.89
CA GLU A 50 14.83 -32.32 -1.46
C GLU A 50 15.19 -30.84 -1.26
N ARG A 51 14.28 -30.04 -0.70
CA ARG A 51 14.44 -28.59 -0.52
C ARG A 51 14.13 -28.15 0.89
N TRP A 52 15.00 -27.28 1.40
CA TRP A 52 14.98 -26.83 2.79
C TRP A 52 15.22 -25.32 2.87
N LEU A 53 14.63 -24.68 3.88
CA LEU A 53 14.86 -23.28 4.23
C LEU A 53 15.55 -23.19 5.58
N VAL A 54 16.68 -22.52 5.63
CA VAL A 54 17.31 -22.15 6.89
C VAL A 54 16.45 -21.08 7.58
N THR A 55 16.10 -21.29 8.84
CA THR A 55 15.33 -20.33 9.64
C THR A 55 16.23 -19.21 10.16
N PRO A 56 15.68 -18.08 10.65
CA PRO A 56 16.46 -17.05 11.33
C PRO A 56 17.34 -17.60 12.46
N GLU A 57 16.82 -18.55 13.23
CA GLU A 57 17.54 -19.27 14.29
C GLU A 57 18.64 -20.16 13.72
N GLY A 58 18.36 -20.91 12.65
CA GLY A 58 19.34 -21.71 11.93
C GLY A 58 20.51 -20.87 11.44
N ARG A 59 20.23 -19.70 10.84
CA ARG A 59 21.28 -18.78 10.39
C ARG A 59 22.08 -18.21 11.57
N ALA A 60 21.43 -17.92 12.68
CA ALA A 60 22.08 -17.44 13.89
C ALA A 60 23.01 -18.51 14.52
N VAL A 61 22.60 -19.78 14.51
CA VAL A 61 23.43 -20.92 14.93
C VAL A 61 24.61 -21.11 13.98
N MET A 62 24.40 -21.08 12.66
CA MET A 62 25.49 -21.16 11.69
C MET A 62 26.51 -20.05 11.90
N TRP A 63 26.06 -18.81 12.08
CA TRP A 63 26.95 -17.68 12.37
C TRP A 63 27.73 -17.88 13.68
N ALA A 64 27.08 -18.40 14.73
CA ALA A 64 27.74 -18.66 16.00
C ALA A 64 28.82 -19.75 15.89
N ILE A 65 28.59 -20.77 15.06
CA ILE A 65 29.57 -21.81 14.72
C ILE A 65 30.72 -21.21 13.92
N GLU A 66 30.43 -20.49 12.82
CA GLU A 66 31.42 -19.80 11.97
C GLU A 66 32.34 -18.91 12.83
N ALA A 67 31.76 -18.05 13.67
CA ALA A 67 32.51 -17.16 14.56
C ALA A 67 33.37 -17.91 15.59
N SER A 68 32.98 -19.13 15.97
CA SER A 68 33.72 -19.95 16.93
C SER A 68 34.83 -20.77 16.26
N VAL A 69 34.66 -21.10 14.98
CA VAL A 69 35.65 -21.81 14.15
C VAL A 69 36.75 -20.84 13.71
N ASP A 70 36.38 -19.67 13.18
CA ASP A 70 37.33 -18.65 12.71
C ASP A 70 38.23 -18.11 13.83
N GLY A 71 37.77 -18.15 15.09
CA GLY A 71 38.56 -17.75 16.25
C GLY A 71 39.49 -18.83 16.84
N ASN A 72 39.34 -20.10 16.44
CA ASN A 72 40.01 -21.24 17.11
C ASN A 72 40.84 -22.14 16.17
N LEU A 73 40.73 -22.01 14.85
CA LEU A 73 41.41 -22.88 13.88
C LEU A 73 42.95 -22.86 14.00
N ASP A 74 43.54 -21.73 14.38
CA ASP A 74 45.00 -21.62 14.55
C ASP A 74 45.53 -22.25 15.85
N SER A 75 44.66 -22.55 16.81
CA SER A 75 45.07 -22.93 18.17
C SER A 75 45.00 -24.43 18.46
N PHE A 76 44.13 -25.20 17.79
CA PHE A 76 43.93 -26.63 18.09
C PHE A 76 43.47 -27.46 16.87
N PRO A 77 44.41 -28.00 16.06
CA PRO A 77 44.09 -28.72 14.82
C PRO A 77 43.35 -30.06 14.99
N ASP A 78 43.33 -30.63 16.21
CA ASP A 78 42.73 -31.95 16.49
C ASP A 78 41.42 -31.88 17.31
N GLN A 79 40.80 -30.70 17.47
CA GLN A 79 39.56 -30.59 18.25
C GLN A 79 38.34 -31.06 17.44
N THR A 80 37.69 -32.12 17.93
CA THR A 80 36.39 -32.63 17.44
C THR A 80 35.20 -31.86 18.02
N ASN A 81 35.43 -30.95 18.98
CA ASN A 81 34.37 -30.21 19.67
C ASN A 81 34.44 -28.71 19.36
N ILE A 82 33.31 -28.12 19.00
CA ILE A 82 33.18 -26.68 18.79
C ILE A 82 32.61 -26.04 20.06
N TYR A 83 33.38 -25.12 20.65
CA TYR A 83 32.96 -24.36 21.82
C TYR A 83 32.44 -22.99 21.41
N ILE A 84 31.14 -22.77 21.61
CA ILE A 84 30.50 -21.47 21.33
C ILE A 84 30.48 -20.65 22.61
N SER A 85 31.07 -19.46 22.58
CA SER A 85 31.11 -18.57 23.73
C SER A 85 29.71 -18.07 24.11
N GLN A 86 29.46 -17.87 25.40
CA GLN A 86 28.20 -17.26 25.89
C GLN A 86 27.97 -15.86 25.31
N GLY A 87 29.04 -15.11 25.02
CA GLY A 87 28.94 -13.79 24.37
C GLY A 87 28.42 -13.88 22.94
N THR A 88 28.90 -14.87 22.18
CA THR A 88 28.44 -15.16 20.81
C THR A 88 26.97 -15.55 20.82
N ILE A 89 26.58 -16.48 21.69
CA ILE A 89 25.17 -16.91 21.85
C ILE A 89 24.28 -15.72 22.18
N ARG A 90 24.67 -14.90 23.16
CA ARG A 90 23.89 -13.72 23.57
C ARG A 90 23.72 -12.73 22.42
N THR A 91 24.77 -12.50 21.63
CA THR A 91 24.73 -11.59 20.49
C THR A 91 23.77 -12.09 19.42
N ALA A 92 23.84 -13.38 19.08
CA ALA A 92 22.94 -14.02 18.13
C ALA A 92 21.48 -13.90 18.58
N LEU A 93 21.19 -14.19 19.85
CA LEU A 93 19.84 -14.11 20.42
C LEU A 93 19.27 -12.69 20.38
N VAL A 94 20.07 -11.68 20.71
CA VAL A 94 19.63 -10.27 20.65
C VAL A 94 19.26 -9.89 19.22
N LEU A 95 20.09 -10.25 18.24
CA LEU A 95 19.83 -9.91 16.84
C LEU A 95 18.57 -10.59 16.30
N VAL A 96 18.37 -11.87 16.59
CA VAL A 96 17.15 -12.59 16.20
C VAL A 96 15.91 -12.00 16.87
N HIS A 97 16.00 -11.71 18.17
CA HIS A 97 14.91 -11.09 18.91
C HIS A 97 14.52 -9.72 18.35
N ASP A 98 15.49 -8.86 18.05
CA ASP A 98 15.22 -7.52 17.51
C ASP A 98 14.55 -7.60 16.13
N VAL A 99 14.97 -8.55 15.29
CA VAL A 99 14.36 -8.79 13.98
C VAL A 99 12.91 -9.26 14.12
N TYR A 100 12.62 -10.20 15.03
CA TYR A 100 11.25 -10.62 15.29
C TYR A 100 10.40 -9.51 15.90
N ARG A 101 10.96 -8.70 16.79
CA ARG A 101 10.28 -7.54 17.36
C ARG A 101 9.90 -6.58 16.23
N ASP A 102 10.80 -6.28 15.30
CA ASP A 102 10.55 -5.40 14.17
C ASP A 102 9.46 -5.94 13.24
N TRP A 103 9.51 -7.23 12.89
CA TRP A 103 8.51 -7.86 12.02
C TRP A 103 7.13 -7.90 12.68
N ASN A 104 7.07 -8.25 13.97
CA ASN A 104 5.81 -8.27 14.71
C ASN A 104 5.25 -6.87 14.95
N LEU A 105 6.09 -5.87 15.25
CA LEU A 105 5.66 -4.48 15.35
C LEU A 105 5.08 -4.00 14.02
N GLN A 106 5.70 -4.31 12.89
CA GLN A 106 5.17 -3.96 11.58
C GLN A 106 3.81 -4.62 11.29
N ARG A 107 3.63 -5.88 11.67
CA ARG A 107 2.34 -6.56 11.59
C ARG A 107 1.30 -5.90 12.48
N ILE A 108 1.65 -5.62 13.74
CA ILE A 108 0.77 -4.94 14.69
C ILE A 108 0.41 -3.56 14.14
N THR A 109 1.36 -2.74 13.69
CA THR A 109 1.09 -1.43 13.06
C THR A 109 0.26 -1.54 11.79
N GLY A 110 0.45 -2.60 10.99
CA GLY A 110 -0.37 -2.86 9.80
C GLY A 110 -1.81 -3.23 10.15
N VAL A 111 -2.02 -4.05 11.19
CA VAL A 111 -3.33 -4.51 11.65
C VAL A 111 -4.04 -3.44 12.49
N THR A 112 -3.34 -2.74 13.38
CA THR A 112 -3.88 -1.59 14.13
C THR A 112 -4.13 -0.42 13.20
N GLY A 113 -3.35 -0.23 12.14
CA GLY A 113 -3.63 0.71 11.05
C GLY A 113 -4.89 0.37 10.24
N LEU A 114 -5.32 -0.90 10.23
CA LEU A 114 -6.60 -1.33 9.67
C LEU A 114 -7.76 -1.13 10.65
N LEU A 115 -7.52 -1.29 11.95
CA LEU A 115 -8.52 -1.06 13.01
C LEU A 115 -8.71 0.43 13.33
N SER A 116 -7.66 1.26 13.18
CA SER A 116 -7.73 2.72 13.24
C SER A 116 -8.17 3.35 11.92
N ALA A 117 -8.52 2.56 10.90
CA ALA A 117 -9.01 3.07 9.63
C ALA A 117 -10.40 3.74 9.72
N GLU A 118 -11.08 3.68 10.87
CA GLU A 118 -12.19 4.59 11.17
C GLU A 118 -11.73 6.05 11.35
N THR A 119 -10.46 6.29 11.69
CA THR A 119 -9.87 7.64 11.90
C THR A 119 -8.70 7.98 10.98
N ALA A 120 -8.10 7.03 10.25
CA ALA A 120 -6.99 7.31 9.35
C ALA A 120 -7.44 8.18 8.16
N THR A 121 -6.70 9.23 7.81
CA THR A 121 -6.92 10.10 6.64
C THR A 121 -7.00 9.29 5.33
N LEU A 122 -7.92 9.63 4.41
CA LEU A 122 -8.02 8.98 3.07
C LEU A 122 -6.65 8.89 2.41
N ARG A 123 -6.28 7.75 1.83
CA ARG A 123 -5.07 7.72 1.00
C ARG A 123 -5.23 8.67 -0.20
N PRO A 124 -4.16 9.32 -0.70
CA PRO A 124 -4.26 10.32 -1.77
C PRO A 124 -5.05 9.86 -3.00
N THR A 125 -4.87 8.60 -3.41
CA THR A 125 -5.59 8.02 -4.54
C THR A 125 -7.09 7.82 -4.26
N ALA A 126 -7.46 7.40 -3.05
CA ALA A 126 -8.87 7.27 -2.65
C ALA A 126 -9.54 8.65 -2.53
N ALA A 127 -8.82 9.64 -1.99
CA ALA A 127 -9.27 11.03 -1.98
C ALA A 127 -9.45 11.59 -3.41
N GLY A 128 -8.50 11.32 -4.30
CA GLY A 128 -8.59 11.72 -5.72
C GLY A 128 -9.76 11.06 -6.43
N LEU A 129 -10.04 9.78 -6.18
CA LEU A 129 -11.18 9.10 -6.76
C LEU A 129 -12.51 9.64 -6.22
N LEU A 130 -12.62 9.90 -4.92
CA LEU A 130 -13.78 10.54 -4.33
C LEU A 130 -14.02 11.95 -4.89
N LEU A 131 -12.94 12.72 -5.06
CA LEU A 131 -12.96 14.03 -5.73
C LEU A 131 -13.56 13.91 -7.14
N VAL A 132 -13.10 12.95 -7.94
CA VAL A 132 -13.59 12.79 -9.32
C VAL A 132 -15.07 12.39 -9.37
N LEU A 133 -15.52 11.50 -8.47
CA LEU A 133 -16.95 11.13 -8.38
C LEU A 133 -17.83 12.35 -8.03
N LEU A 134 -17.37 13.21 -7.11
CA LEU A 134 -18.06 14.45 -6.75
C LEU A 134 -18.01 15.49 -7.88
N LEU A 135 -16.85 15.61 -8.54
CA LEU A 135 -16.61 16.53 -9.66
C LEU A 135 -17.54 16.21 -10.84
N ASN A 136 -17.54 14.95 -11.28
CA ASN A 136 -18.40 14.46 -12.34
C ASN A 136 -19.85 14.23 -11.89
N ARG A 137 -20.20 14.59 -10.65
CA ARG A 137 -21.56 14.50 -10.10
C ARG A 137 -22.15 13.09 -10.22
N ASN A 138 -21.35 12.05 -10.00
CA ASN A 138 -21.81 10.68 -9.85
C ASN A 138 -22.53 10.51 -8.49
N THR A 139 -23.55 11.33 -8.24
CA THR A 139 -24.25 11.51 -6.96
C THR A 139 -25.76 11.19 -7.06
N SER A 140 -26.15 10.45 -8.10
CA SER A 140 -27.51 9.90 -8.22
C SER A 140 -27.52 8.70 -9.17
N PRO A 141 -28.56 7.84 -9.11
CA PRO A 141 -28.69 6.71 -10.03
C PRO A 141 -28.68 7.12 -11.52
N GLN A 142 -29.20 8.30 -11.86
CA GLN A 142 -29.24 8.82 -13.23
C GLN A 142 -27.88 9.30 -13.75
N ARG A 143 -26.92 9.53 -12.83
CA ARG A 143 -25.55 9.98 -13.14
C ARG A 143 -24.53 8.92 -12.72
N ARG A 144 -24.94 7.67 -12.59
CA ARG A 144 -24.04 6.58 -12.18
C ARG A 144 -23.06 6.23 -13.29
N LEU A 145 -21.88 5.76 -12.91
CA LEU A 145 -21.00 5.04 -13.83
C LEU A 145 -21.61 3.65 -14.03
N PRO A 146 -22.03 3.25 -15.26
CA PRO A 146 -22.71 1.99 -15.48
C PRO A 146 -21.80 0.80 -15.16
N PRO A 147 -22.36 -0.40 -14.93
CA PRO A 147 -21.56 -1.61 -14.80
C PRO A 147 -20.76 -1.91 -16.07
N PRO A 148 -19.71 -2.74 -15.96
CA PRO A 148 -18.92 -3.17 -17.10
C PRO A 148 -19.70 -4.19 -17.95
N ASP A 149 -20.49 -3.73 -18.92
CA ASP A 149 -21.20 -4.60 -19.87
C ASP A 149 -20.33 -4.98 -21.08
N ASP A 150 -19.50 -4.04 -21.56
CA ASP A 150 -18.46 -4.25 -22.58
C ASP A 150 -17.07 -4.07 -21.95
N PRO A 151 -16.18 -5.08 -22.00
CA PRO A 151 -14.82 -4.98 -21.47
C PRO A 151 -14.02 -3.79 -22.01
N ASN A 152 -14.20 -3.42 -23.28
CA ASN A 152 -13.43 -2.33 -23.89
C ASN A 152 -13.92 -0.96 -23.42
N ALA A 153 -15.24 -0.72 -23.51
CA ALA A 153 -15.85 0.50 -22.97
C ALA A 153 -15.60 0.64 -21.45
N SER A 154 -15.62 -0.46 -20.70
CA SER A 154 -15.32 -0.45 -19.27
C SER A 154 -13.87 -0.06 -18.97
N ALA A 155 -12.91 -0.59 -19.73
CA ALA A 155 -11.50 -0.25 -19.57
C ALA A 155 -11.21 1.21 -19.96
N GLU A 156 -11.89 1.74 -20.96
CA GLU A 156 -11.82 3.14 -21.36
C GLU A 156 -12.43 4.08 -20.31
N MET A 157 -13.64 3.80 -19.83
CA MET A 157 -14.28 4.52 -18.73
C MET A 157 -13.40 4.50 -17.47
N THR A 158 -12.89 3.33 -17.09
CA THR A 158 -12.03 3.18 -15.90
C THR A 158 -10.78 4.04 -16.03
N ARG A 159 -10.13 4.05 -17.21
CA ARG A 159 -8.98 4.92 -17.45
C ARG A 159 -9.34 6.40 -17.40
N ALA A 160 -10.47 6.79 -17.99
CA ALA A 160 -10.94 8.18 -18.03
C ALA A 160 -11.24 8.71 -16.61
N ILE A 161 -11.87 7.92 -15.74
CA ILE A 161 -12.10 8.32 -14.34
C ILE A 161 -10.82 8.24 -13.50
N ALA A 162 -9.97 7.25 -13.76
CA ALA A 162 -8.73 7.07 -12.99
C ALA A 162 -7.69 8.17 -13.24
N ALA A 163 -7.57 8.67 -14.47
CA ALA A 163 -6.57 9.66 -14.86
C ALA A 163 -6.56 10.92 -13.96
N PRO A 164 -7.69 11.65 -13.77
CA PRO A 164 -7.73 12.81 -12.89
C PRO A 164 -7.50 12.45 -11.41
N ALA A 165 -7.97 11.29 -10.95
CA ALA A 165 -7.71 10.81 -9.59
C ALA A 165 -6.21 10.54 -9.34
N ILE A 166 -5.51 10.02 -10.35
CA ILE A 166 -4.06 9.77 -10.31
C ILE A 166 -3.29 11.09 -10.37
N ALA A 167 -3.70 12.03 -11.23
CA ALA A 167 -3.10 13.36 -11.30
C ALA A 167 -3.15 14.09 -9.95
N PHE A 168 -4.33 14.07 -9.31
CA PHE A 168 -4.50 14.57 -7.94
C PHE A 168 -3.54 13.89 -6.95
N ALA A 169 -3.50 12.55 -6.95
CA ALA A 169 -2.71 11.79 -6.01
C ALA A 169 -1.19 12.01 -6.17
N ARG A 170 -0.71 12.14 -7.41
CA ARG A 170 0.69 12.45 -7.74
C ARG A 170 1.10 13.80 -7.15
N GLU A 171 0.28 14.83 -7.38
CA GLU A 171 0.58 16.15 -6.86
C GLU A 171 0.39 16.28 -5.36
N LEU A 172 -0.55 15.56 -4.77
CA LEU A 172 -0.68 15.58 -3.32
C LEU A 172 0.48 14.83 -2.64
N ALA A 173 0.88 13.67 -3.17
CA ALA A 173 1.91 12.82 -2.58
C ALA A 173 3.35 13.26 -2.90
N GLY A 174 3.58 13.93 -4.03
CA GLY A 174 4.93 14.38 -4.47
C GLY A 174 5.85 13.28 -4.87
N THR A 175 5.25 12.21 -5.37
CA THR A 175 5.97 11.11 -5.95
C THR A 175 5.28 10.72 -7.24
N GLU A 176 6.06 10.57 -8.31
CA GLU A 176 5.57 10.01 -9.57
C GLU A 176 5.13 8.55 -9.40
N LYS A 177 5.59 7.90 -8.32
CA LYS A 177 5.26 6.51 -7.94
C LYS A 177 3.82 6.30 -7.46
N ALA A 178 2.95 7.32 -7.48
CA ALA A 178 1.51 7.08 -7.38
C ALA A 178 1.08 6.26 -8.61
N SER A 179 1.11 4.94 -8.40
CA SER A 179 0.98 3.92 -9.41
C SER A 179 -0.48 3.80 -9.84
N SER A 180 -0.70 3.72 -11.16
CA SER A 180 -1.99 3.39 -11.75
C SER A 180 -2.51 2.01 -11.32
N ARG A 181 -1.63 1.11 -10.83
CA ARG A 181 -2.02 -0.16 -10.20
C ARG A 181 -2.74 0.13 -8.87
N GLY A 182 -4.05 0.26 -8.92
CA GLY A 182 -4.87 0.50 -7.73
C GLY A 182 -6.16 1.28 -7.98
N VAL A 183 -6.23 2.03 -9.07
CA VAL A 183 -7.43 2.77 -9.48
C VAL A 183 -8.19 1.95 -10.49
N ASP A 184 -8.94 1.00 -9.96
CA ASP A 184 -9.95 0.24 -10.69
C ASP A 184 -11.29 0.57 -10.02
N LEU A 185 -12.27 0.98 -10.82
CA LEU A 185 -13.57 1.45 -10.34
C LEU A 185 -14.38 0.35 -9.63
N TYR A 186 -14.13 -0.92 -9.95
CA TYR A 186 -14.94 -2.03 -9.43
C TYR A 186 -14.15 -2.91 -8.47
N ARG A 187 -12.84 -3.04 -8.67
CA ARG A 187 -11.99 -3.96 -7.89
C ARG A 187 -10.78 -3.30 -7.24
N GLY A 188 -10.60 -1.99 -7.43
CA GLY A 188 -9.46 -1.25 -6.92
C GLY A 188 -9.53 -1.04 -5.40
N TRP A 189 -8.36 -1.07 -4.76
CA TRP A 189 -8.27 -0.82 -3.32
C TRP A 189 -8.78 0.58 -2.95
N ALA A 190 -8.61 1.57 -3.84
CA ALA A 190 -9.09 2.94 -3.64
C ALA A 190 -10.62 2.98 -3.51
N MET A 191 -11.34 2.25 -4.38
CA MET A 191 -12.79 2.12 -4.29
C MET A 191 -13.21 1.38 -3.00
N GLY A 192 -12.48 0.33 -2.63
CA GLY A 192 -12.71 -0.37 -1.37
C GLY A 192 -12.54 0.52 -0.14
N GLU A 193 -11.59 1.47 -0.16
CA GLU A 193 -11.40 2.45 0.91
C GLU A 193 -12.54 3.46 0.98
N ILE A 194 -12.99 4.00 -0.16
CA ILE A 194 -14.16 4.90 -0.20
C ILE A 194 -15.40 4.17 0.31
N ALA A 195 -15.63 2.93 -0.13
CA ALA A 195 -16.77 2.13 0.29
C ALA A 195 -16.80 1.88 1.81
N ARG A 196 -15.65 1.59 2.42
CA ARG A 196 -15.57 1.42 3.89
C ARG A 196 -15.92 2.71 4.63
N ARG A 197 -15.58 3.88 4.08
CA ARG A 197 -15.81 5.17 4.74
C ARG A 197 -17.22 5.72 4.52
N LEU A 198 -17.75 5.58 3.31
CA LEU A 198 -19.10 6.04 2.98
C LEU A 198 -20.17 5.03 3.39
N GLY A 199 -19.81 3.76 3.62
CA GLY A 199 -20.74 2.71 4.02
C GLY A 199 -21.88 2.58 3.01
N ALA A 200 -23.12 2.68 3.49
CA ALA A 200 -24.32 2.65 2.66
C ALA A 200 -24.44 3.84 1.68
N GLY A 201 -23.69 4.92 1.88
CA GLY A 201 -23.71 6.10 1.01
C GLY A 201 -22.96 5.94 -0.31
N LEU A 202 -22.21 4.86 -0.51
CA LEU A 202 -21.60 4.53 -1.81
C LEU A 202 -22.22 3.26 -2.37
N HIS A 203 -22.89 3.39 -3.50
CA HIS A 203 -23.39 2.27 -4.27
C HIS A 203 -22.30 1.78 -5.21
N ARG A 204 -21.95 0.49 -5.10
CA ARG A 204 -20.94 -0.18 -5.94
C ARG A 204 -21.34 -1.63 -6.17
N ALA A 205 -22.16 -1.87 -7.18
CA ALA A 205 -22.70 -3.20 -7.47
C ALA A 205 -22.92 -3.41 -8.98
N SER A 206 -23.67 -4.45 -9.34
CA SER A 206 -24.19 -4.72 -10.69
C SER A 206 -24.88 -3.52 -11.34
N ASP A 207 -25.30 -2.56 -10.52
CA ASP A 207 -26.15 -1.46 -10.97
C ASP A 207 -25.31 -0.23 -11.37
N GLY A 208 -24.00 -0.24 -11.07
CA GLY A 208 -23.06 0.84 -11.33
C GLY A 208 -22.40 1.41 -10.08
N VAL A 209 -21.73 2.56 -10.24
CA VAL A 209 -21.07 3.32 -9.17
C VAL A 209 -21.65 4.72 -9.06
N TRP A 210 -22.17 5.07 -7.87
CA TRP A 210 -22.59 6.43 -7.52
C TRP A 210 -22.61 6.64 -6.00
N ILE A 211 -22.54 7.90 -5.58
CA ILE A 211 -22.77 8.34 -4.20
C ILE A 211 -24.27 8.60 -4.04
N ASP A 212 -24.85 8.10 -2.97
CA ASP A 212 -26.25 8.33 -2.67
C ASP A 212 -26.52 9.85 -2.51
N PRO A 213 -27.59 10.41 -3.12
CA PRO A 213 -27.90 11.84 -3.01
C PRO A 213 -27.95 12.34 -1.56
N ASP A 214 -28.48 11.54 -0.63
CA ASP A 214 -28.60 11.91 0.78
C ASP A 214 -27.24 11.95 1.50
N TYR A 215 -26.21 11.39 0.86
CA TYR A 215 -24.84 11.32 1.36
C TYR A 215 -23.88 12.23 0.59
N GLU A 216 -24.33 13.03 -0.39
CA GLU A 216 -23.45 13.90 -1.19
C GLU A 216 -22.67 14.89 -0.31
N ASP A 217 -23.35 15.60 0.59
CA ASP A 217 -22.71 16.57 1.47
C ASP A 217 -21.81 15.89 2.52
N ALA A 218 -22.22 14.73 3.03
CA ALA A 218 -21.40 13.92 3.94
C ALA A 218 -20.12 13.41 3.25
N ALA A 219 -20.21 13.01 1.98
CA ALA A 219 -19.07 12.59 1.17
C ALA A 219 -18.12 13.75 0.88
N ARG A 220 -18.66 14.94 0.60
CA ARG A 220 -17.86 16.17 0.45
C ARG A 220 -17.14 16.53 1.75
N GLN A 221 -17.85 16.54 2.88
CA GLN A 221 -17.25 16.87 4.17
C GLN A 221 -16.15 15.88 4.54
N ARG A 222 -16.36 14.57 4.33
CA ARG A 222 -15.34 13.54 4.56
C ARG A 222 -14.11 13.73 3.68
N LEU A 223 -14.26 14.18 2.43
CA LEU A 223 -13.14 14.53 1.58
C LEU A 223 -12.37 15.72 2.20
N ILE A 224 -13.07 16.78 2.59
CA ILE A 224 -12.48 17.98 3.19
C ILE A 224 -11.73 17.65 4.48
N ASP A 225 -12.34 16.91 5.40
CA ASP A 225 -11.71 16.48 6.66
C ASP A 225 -10.44 15.68 6.38
N ALA A 226 -10.52 14.72 5.44
CA ALA A 226 -9.37 13.92 5.05
C ALA A 226 -8.28 14.69 4.26
N LEU A 227 -8.53 15.92 3.83
CA LEU A 227 -7.49 16.79 3.27
C LEU A 227 -6.95 17.76 4.34
N SER A 228 -7.81 18.18 5.27
CA SER A 228 -7.51 19.11 6.37
C SER A 228 -6.64 18.47 7.46
N ASP A 229 -6.81 17.17 7.72
CA ASP A 229 -6.03 16.43 8.73
C ASP A 229 -4.58 16.16 8.30
N ARG A 230 -4.20 16.58 7.09
CA ARG A 230 -2.86 16.33 6.56
C ARG A 230 -1.84 17.32 7.12
N PRO A 231 -0.56 16.92 7.24
CA PRO A 231 0.52 17.85 7.58
C PRO A 231 0.56 19.05 6.64
N ASP A 232 0.91 20.24 7.16
CA ASP A 232 0.94 21.51 6.42
C ASP A 232 1.73 21.43 5.10
N ARG A 233 2.87 20.73 5.10
CA ARG A 233 3.68 20.52 3.90
C ARG A 233 2.91 19.85 2.76
N ILE A 234 1.94 19.01 3.08
CA ILE A 234 1.06 18.35 2.11
C ILE A 234 -0.12 19.26 1.77
N ARG A 235 -0.70 19.96 2.76
CA ARG A 235 -1.84 20.88 2.54
C ARG A 235 -1.51 22.02 1.58
N ARG A 236 -0.29 22.56 1.63
CA ARG A 236 0.21 23.58 0.67
C ARG A 236 0.17 23.13 -0.79
N ARG A 237 0.06 21.82 -1.04
CA ARG A 237 0.03 21.24 -2.39
C ARG A 237 -1.40 20.98 -2.88
N LEU A 238 -2.41 21.17 -2.02
CA LEU A 238 -3.81 20.96 -2.36
C LEU A 238 -4.26 21.81 -3.56
N PRO A 239 -3.96 23.12 -3.66
CA PRO A 239 -4.37 23.91 -4.82
C PRO A 239 -3.85 23.32 -6.14
N ARG A 240 -2.54 23.01 -6.19
CA ARG A 240 -1.92 22.37 -7.36
C ARG A 240 -2.49 20.99 -7.65
N ALA A 241 -2.76 20.19 -6.63
CA ALA A 241 -3.35 18.86 -6.79
C ALA A 241 -4.76 18.93 -7.38
N VAL A 242 -5.59 19.87 -6.91
CA VAL A 242 -6.93 20.11 -7.46
C VAL A 242 -6.83 20.59 -8.91
N ASP A 243 -5.98 21.58 -9.19
CA ASP A 243 -5.82 22.12 -10.55
C ASP A 243 -5.27 21.04 -11.51
N ALA A 244 -4.39 20.15 -11.06
CA ALA A 244 -3.93 19.00 -11.83
C ALA A 244 -5.06 18.00 -12.12
N ALA A 245 -5.93 17.72 -11.15
CA ALA A 245 -7.10 16.87 -11.34
C ALA A 245 -8.08 17.47 -12.35
N LEU A 246 -8.36 18.78 -12.25
CA LEU A 246 -9.24 19.51 -13.17
C LEU A 246 -8.68 19.55 -14.59
N GLY A 247 -7.38 19.83 -14.73
CA GLY A 247 -6.72 19.84 -16.04
C GLY A 247 -6.78 18.48 -16.72
N GLU A 248 -6.58 17.40 -15.97
CA GLU A 248 -6.69 16.05 -16.51
C GLU A 248 -8.15 15.65 -16.76
N TYR A 249 -9.09 16.10 -15.93
CA TYR A 249 -10.51 15.89 -16.14
C TYR A 249 -10.98 16.50 -17.46
N GLU A 250 -10.59 17.73 -17.78
CA GLU A 250 -10.93 18.37 -19.07
C GLU A 250 -10.35 17.62 -20.27
N ARG A 251 -9.16 16.99 -20.13
CA ARG A 251 -8.59 16.16 -21.20
C ARG A 251 -9.39 14.88 -21.47
N VAL A 252 -9.89 14.23 -20.43
CA VAL A 252 -10.67 12.98 -20.54
C VAL A 252 -12.16 13.22 -20.73
N ARG A 253 -12.64 14.45 -20.53
CA ARG A 253 -14.04 14.83 -20.66
C ARG A 253 -14.66 14.49 -22.03
N PRO A 254 -13.98 14.64 -23.18
CA PRO A 254 -14.53 14.20 -24.47
C PRO A 254 -14.84 12.70 -24.50
N VAL A 255 -13.99 11.87 -23.89
CA VAL A 255 -14.20 10.42 -23.76
C VAL A 255 -15.43 10.15 -22.89
N LEU A 256 -15.50 10.76 -21.70
CA LEU A 256 -16.67 10.63 -20.83
C LEU A 256 -17.96 11.14 -21.49
N SER A 257 -17.88 12.19 -22.30
CA SER A 257 -19.02 12.74 -23.04
C SER A 257 -19.48 11.79 -24.15
N GLY A 258 -18.54 11.20 -24.91
CA GLY A 258 -18.84 10.18 -25.91
C GLY A 258 -19.50 8.93 -25.32
N LEU A 259 -19.19 8.63 -24.06
CA LEU A 259 -19.81 7.56 -23.28
C LEU A 259 -21.13 7.97 -22.59
N GLY A 260 -21.56 9.23 -22.69
CA GLY A 260 -22.76 9.74 -22.03
C GLY A 260 -22.64 9.95 -20.52
N MET A 261 -21.41 10.04 -20.00
CA MET A 261 -21.07 10.02 -18.56
C MET A 261 -20.47 11.33 -18.04
N ALA A 262 -20.34 12.36 -18.86
CA ALA A 262 -19.88 13.68 -18.44
C ALA A 262 -21.03 14.47 -17.81
N HIS A 263 -21.12 14.48 -16.48
CA HIS A 263 -22.18 15.18 -15.75
C HIS A 263 -21.69 16.35 -14.88
N GLU A 264 -20.43 16.75 -15.05
CA GLU A 264 -19.84 17.94 -14.45
C GLU A 264 -20.70 19.20 -14.69
N ARG A 265 -20.66 20.12 -13.71
CA ARG A 265 -21.25 21.45 -13.83
C ARG A 265 -20.27 22.51 -13.30
N PRO A 266 -20.00 23.60 -14.04
CA PRO A 266 -19.00 24.59 -13.66
C PRO A 266 -19.23 25.24 -12.28
N SER A 267 -20.49 25.37 -11.85
CA SER A 267 -20.81 25.88 -10.51
C SER A 267 -20.44 24.89 -9.41
N ASN A 268 -20.65 23.59 -9.63
CA ASN A 268 -20.26 22.54 -8.69
C ASN A 268 -18.74 22.42 -8.58
N THR A 269 -18.06 22.45 -9.73
CA THR A 269 -16.60 22.39 -9.81
C THR A 269 -15.94 23.54 -9.07
N ARG A 270 -16.41 24.77 -9.29
CA ARG A 270 -15.91 25.94 -8.56
C ARG A 270 -16.12 25.80 -7.05
N ARG A 271 -17.35 25.46 -6.61
CA ARG A 271 -17.64 25.24 -5.19
C ARG A 271 -16.73 24.18 -4.57
N LEU A 272 -16.58 23.02 -5.21
CA LEU A 272 -15.75 21.93 -4.70
C LEU A 272 -14.27 22.32 -4.64
N ARG A 273 -13.77 23.07 -5.64
CA ARG A 273 -12.42 23.63 -5.63
C ARG A 273 -12.24 24.60 -4.46
N ASP A 274 -13.16 25.54 -4.29
CA ASP A 274 -13.09 26.57 -3.25
C ASP A 274 -13.12 25.93 -1.85
N ASP A 275 -14.00 24.94 -1.63
CA ASP A 275 -14.09 24.18 -0.38
C ASP A 275 -12.76 23.47 -0.05
N ILE A 276 -12.13 22.83 -1.03
CA ILE A 276 -10.84 22.11 -0.84
C ILE A 276 -9.66 23.08 -0.69
N VAL A 277 -9.67 24.20 -1.40
CA VAL A 277 -8.62 25.23 -1.27
C VAL A 277 -8.73 25.91 0.09
N ALA A 278 -9.93 26.17 0.60
CA ALA A 278 -10.13 26.67 1.96
C ALA A 278 -9.57 25.70 3.02
N ALA A 279 -9.73 24.39 2.81
CA ALA A 279 -9.16 23.34 3.67
C ALA A 279 -7.61 23.36 3.74
N SER A 280 -6.93 23.98 2.78
CA SER A 280 -5.48 24.20 2.84
C SER A 280 -5.06 25.22 3.92
N GLY A 281 -6.02 25.90 4.56
CA GLY A 281 -5.78 26.85 5.65
C GLY A 281 -5.42 28.26 5.17
N GLY A 282 -5.84 28.66 3.96
CA GLY A 282 -5.50 29.96 3.37
C GLY A 282 -4.00 30.14 3.11
N LEU A 283 -3.24 29.05 3.04
CA LEU A 283 -1.81 29.06 2.73
C LEU A 283 -1.62 29.31 1.23
N SER A 284 -1.77 30.57 0.81
CA SER A 284 -1.40 31.04 -0.52
C SER A 284 0.09 30.81 -0.77
N GLU A 285 0.48 30.55 -2.03
CA GLU A 285 1.85 30.19 -2.45
C GLU A 285 2.92 31.29 -2.25
N GLU A 286 2.61 32.42 -1.60
CA GLU A 286 3.51 33.57 -1.48
C GLU A 286 4.71 33.39 -0.51
N GLY A 287 4.89 32.21 0.10
CA GLY A 287 5.95 31.97 1.08
C GLY A 287 7.01 30.93 0.70
N ALA A 288 7.09 30.47 -0.55
CA ALA A 288 7.97 29.35 -0.93
C ALA A 288 9.35 29.75 -1.49
N PHE A 289 9.68 31.04 -1.52
CA PHE A 289 11.03 31.54 -1.84
C PHE A 289 11.46 32.55 -0.78
N ALA A 290 11.89 32.06 0.38
CA ALA A 290 12.72 32.78 1.34
C ALA A 290 13.71 31.79 1.97
#